data_AF-A0A397CZM5-F1
#
_entry.id   AF-A0A397CZM5-F1
#
_cell.length_a   1.000
_cell.length_b   1.000
_cell.length_c   1.000
_cell.angle_alpha   90.00
_cell.angle_beta   90.00
_cell.angle_gamma   90.00
#
_symmetry.space_group_name_H-M   'P 1'
#
loop_
_entity.id
_entity.type
_entity.pdbx_description
1 polymer ?
#
loop_
_entity_poly.entity_id
_entity_poly.type
_entity_poly.pdbx_seq_one_letter_code
_entity_poly.pdbx_strand_id
1 'polypeptide(L)'
;MSQRDRIVSRMATGELTDLVKFVNREPVFREDLGAYCLDFGGRVSMASVKNFQLISADDPSMGNVLQFGRVADDMFTMDLQWPLSPFQAFAICLSSCDTKLACV
;
A
#
# COMPACT_ATOMS: atom_id res chain seq x y z
N MET A 1 8.01 3.09 -25.83
CA MET A 1 7.45 1.91 -25.16
C MET A 1 6.15 1.55 -25.84
N SER A 2 5.98 0.29 -26.25
CA SER A 2 4.70 -0.20 -26.78
C SER A 2 3.67 -0.23 -25.64
N GLN A 3 2.37 -0.08 -25.95
CA GLN A 3 1.34 -0.22 -24.91
C GLN A 3 1.40 -1.59 -24.22
N ARG A 4 1.81 -2.63 -24.95
CA ARG A 4 1.97 -4.00 -24.41
C ARG A 4 3.05 -4.09 -23.32
N ASP A 5 4.06 -3.22 -23.36
CA ASP A 5 5.19 -3.26 -22.42
C ASP A 5 4.88 -2.59 -21.07
N ARG A 6 3.71 -1.98 -20.92
CA ARG A 6 3.32 -1.31 -19.67
C ARG A 6 3.05 -2.35 -18.59
N ILE A 7 3.45 -2.03 -17.35
CA ILE A 7 3.24 -2.91 -16.17
C ILE A 7 1.77 -3.35 -16.06
N VAL A 8 0.81 -2.44 -16.28
CA VAL A 8 -0.63 -2.73 -16.21
C VAL A 8 -1.05 -3.79 -17.25
N SER A 9 -0.55 -3.69 -18.49
CA SER A 9 -0.88 -4.63 -19.55
C SER A 9 -0.30 -6.02 -19.27
N ARG A 10 0.94 -6.07 -18.78
CA ARG A 10 1.61 -7.32 -18.38
C ARG A 10 0.97 -7.99 -17.17
N MET A 11 0.46 -7.20 -16.22
CA MET A 11 -0.28 -7.71 -15.07
C MET A 11 -1.59 -8.39 -15.50
N ALA A 12 -2.28 -7.86 -16.52
CA ALA A 12 -3.51 -8.45 -17.04
C ALA A 12 -3.29 -9.79 -17.77
N THR A 13 -2.12 -9.99 -18.38
CA THR A 13 -1.76 -11.24 -19.08
C THR A 13 -1.08 -12.27 -18.18
N GLY A 14 -0.71 -11.90 -16.95
CA GLY A 14 0.04 -12.75 -16.03
C GLY A 14 1.54 -12.86 -16.35
N GLU A 15 2.07 -12.05 -17.27
CA GLU A 15 3.47 -12.07 -17.67
C GLU A 15 4.35 -11.26 -16.71
N LEU A 16 4.58 -11.83 -15.52
CA LEU A 16 5.23 -11.15 -14.38
C LEU A 16 6.76 -11.33 -14.32
N THR A 17 7.39 -11.85 -15.38
CA THR A 17 8.86 -12.00 -15.43
C THR A 17 9.56 -10.67 -15.13
N ASP A 18 10.55 -10.67 -14.25
CA ASP A 18 11.28 -9.47 -13.79
C ASP A 18 10.41 -8.38 -13.13
N LEU A 19 9.17 -8.72 -12.73
CA LEU A 19 8.30 -7.85 -11.95
C LEU A 19 8.15 -8.38 -10.53
N VAL A 20 8.05 -7.47 -9.56
CA VAL A 20 7.72 -7.81 -8.17
C VAL A 20 6.29 -7.40 -7.90
N LYS A 21 5.50 -8.33 -7.35
CA LYS A 21 4.09 -8.09 -7.01
C LYS A 21 3.96 -7.78 -5.53
N PHE A 22 3.47 -6.58 -5.24
CA PHE A 22 3.03 -6.19 -3.90
C PHE A 22 1.52 -6.14 -3.82
N VAL A 23 0.98 -6.52 -2.67
CA VAL A 23 -0.45 -6.48 -2.37
C VAL A 23 -0.69 -5.78 -1.05
N ASN A 24 -1.88 -5.21 -0.88
CA ASN A 24 -2.28 -4.67 0.42
C ASN A 24 -2.41 -5.82 1.42
N ARG A 25 -1.87 -5.64 2.62
CA ARG A 25 -2.04 -6.58 3.72
C ARG A 25 -3.51 -6.58 4.13
N GLU A 26 -4.05 -7.78 4.31
CA GLU A 26 -5.40 -7.95 4.83
C GLU A 26 -5.44 -7.53 6.31
N PRO A 27 -6.41 -6.70 6.72
CA PRO A 27 -6.56 -6.32 8.12
C PRO A 27 -7.06 -7.51 8.93
N VAL A 28 -6.67 -7.56 10.20
CA VAL A 28 -7.08 -8.61 11.13
C VAL A 28 -8.24 -8.09 11.97
N PHE A 29 -9.28 -8.91 12.16
CA PHE A 29 -10.38 -8.54 13.04
C PHE A 29 -9.89 -8.53 14.50
N ARG A 30 -10.10 -7.39 15.16
CA ARG A 30 -9.78 -7.18 16.57
C ARG A 30 -11.08 -7.13 17.36
N GLU A 31 -11.34 -8.18 18.14
CA GLU A 31 -12.57 -8.32 18.94
C GLU A 31 -12.74 -7.20 19.96
N ASP A 32 -11.65 -6.74 20.55
CA ASP A 32 -11.63 -5.66 21.54
C ASP A 32 -12.07 -4.31 20.97
N LEU A 33 -11.86 -4.10 19.67
CA LEU A 33 -12.27 -2.89 18.95
C LEU A 33 -13.52 -3.09 18.09
N GLY A 34 -13.95 -4.34 17.89
CA GLY A 34 -15.03 -4.69 16.96
C GLY A 34 -14.76 -4.29 15.52
N ALA A 35 -13.49 -4.23 15.11
CA ALA A 35 -13.09 -3.68 13.81
C ALA A 35 -11.93 -4.46 13.17
N TYR A 36 -11.85 -4.39 11.84
CA TYR A 36 -10.68 -4.86 11.09
C TYR A 36 -9.55 -3.82 11.17
N CYS A 37 -8.39 -4.21 11.69
CA CYS A 37 -7.27 -3.31 11.94
C CYS A 37 -5.97 -3.83 11.33
N LEU A 38 -5.09 -2.89 10.98
CA LEU A 38 -3.68 -3.15 10.71
C LEU A 38 -2.85 -2.61 11.88
N ASP A 39 -1.76 -3.31 12.22
CA ASP A 39 -0.82 -2.84 13.23
C ASP A 39 0.28 -2.00 12.58
N PHE A 40 0.24 -0.69 12.85
CA PHE A 40 1.20 0.28 12.33
C PHE A 40 2.38 0.54 13.26
N GLY A 41 2.53 -0.21 14.36
CA GLY A 41 3.64 -0.04 15.31
C GLY A 41 3.72 1.36 15.92
N GLY A 42 2.56 2.01 16.13
CA GLY A 42 2.47 3.37 16.64
C GLY A 42 2.81 4.48 15.63
N ARG A 43 3.08 4.15 14.36
CA ARG A 43 3.38 5.13 13.31
C ARG A 43 2.16 5.86 12.78
N VAL A 44 0.97 5.25 12.90
CA VAL A 44 -0.31 5.79 12.45
C VAL A 44 -1.21 5.99 13.65
N SER A 45 -1.75 7.19 13.80
CA SER A 45 -2.55 7.60 14.97
C SER A 45 -4.00 7.97 14.63
N MET A 46 -4.34 8.15 13.35
CA MET A 46 -5.68 8.50 12.91
C MET A 46 -6.27 7.46 11.95
N ALA A 47 -7.55 7.15 12.13
CA ALA A 47 -8.30 6.34 11.18
C ALA A 47 -8.42 7.07 9.83
N SER A 48 -8.21 6.33 8.74
CA SER A 48 -8.34 6.83 7.37
C SER A 48 -8.44 5.67 6.40
N VAL A 49 -9.24 5.82 5.35
CA VAL A 49 -9.28 4.87 4.22
C VAL A 49 -7.95 4.82 3.45
N LYS A 50 -7.05 5.78 3.71
CA LYS A 50 -5.71 5.86 3.13
C LYS A 50 -4.66 5.10 3.95
N ASN A 51 -5.02 4.48 5.07
CA ASN A 51 -4.08 3.71 5.87
C ASN A 51 -3.91 2.32 5.24
N PHE A 52 -2.69 1.98 4.81
CA PHE A 52 -2.40 0.69 4.18
C PHE A 52 -0.96 0.21 4.45
N GLN A 53 -0.76 -1.09 4.27
CA GLN A 53 0.55 -1.73 4.30
C GLN A 53 0.69 -2.59 3.05
N LEU A 54 1.76 -2.41 2.28
CA LEU A 54 2.09 -3.30 1.17
C LEU A 54 3.06 -4.38 1.63
N ILE A 55 2.75 -5.61 1.25
CA ILE A 55 3.57 -6.80 1.49
C ILE A 55 3.88 -7.48 0.15
N SER A 56 4.99 -8.21 0.08
CA SER A 56 5.30 -9.05 -1.08
C SER A 56 4.29 -10.20 -1.17
N ALA A 57 3.72 -10.41 -2.36
CA ALA A 57 2.84 -11.55 -2.60
C ALA A 57 3.61 -12.88 -2.61
N ASP A 58 4.88 -12.85 -3.00
CA ASP A 58 5.72 -14.03 -3.18
C ASP A 58 6.55 -14.36 -1.92
N ASP A 59 6.82 -13.36 -1.08
CA ASP A 59 7.57 -13.52 0.17
C ASP A 59 6.98 -12.67 1.33
N PRO A 60 5.97 -13.20 2.03
CA PRO A 60 5.38 -12.51 3.18
C PRO A 60 6.35 -12.26 4.35
N SER A 61 7.48 -12.97 4.40
CA SER A 61 8.46 -12.85 5.49
C SER A 61 9.25 -11.54 5.45
N MET A 62 9.28 -10.89 4.28
CA MET A 62 9.90 -9.57 4.08
C MET A 62 9.25 -8.47 4.94
N GLY A 63 8.03 -8.70 5.44
CA GLY A 63 7.29 -7.74 6.24
C GLY A 63 6.66 -6.62 5.39
N ASN A 64 6.53 -5.44 5.98
CA ASN A 64 5.90 -4.28 5.35
C ASN A 64 6.89 -3.55 4.45
N VAL A 65 6.74 -3.70 3.13
CA VAL A 65 7.60 -3.04 2.13
C VAL A 65 7.26 -1.55 1.99
N LEU A 66 6.00 -1.19 2.20
CA LEU A 66 5.53 0.19 2.31
C LEU A 66 4.44 0.26 3.36
N GLN A 67 4.57 1.21 4.28
CA GLN A 67 3.55 1.53 5.27
C GLN A 67 3.19 3.00 5.14
N PHE A 68 1.91 3.28 4.92
CA PHE A 68 1.39 4.62 4.78
C PHE A 68 0.17 4.82 5.68
N GLY A 69 0.08 5.96 6.35
CA GLY A 69 -1.11 6.29 7.11
C GLY A 69 -1.09 7.67 7.74
N ARG A 70 -2.27 8.08 8.21
CA ARG A 70 -2.53 9.43 8.71
C ARG A 70 -2.09 9.61 10.16
N VAL A 71 -1.44 10.73 10.42
CA VAL A 71 -0.99 11.12 11.78
C VAL A 71 -1.58 12.43 12.29
N ALA A 72 -2.00 13.32 11.38
CA ALA A 72 -2.78 14.52 11.70
C ALA A 72 -3.62 14.93 10.48
N ASP A 73 -4.26 16.09 10.54
CA ASP A 73 -4.89 16.70 9.38
C ASP A 73 -3.85 17.01 8.31
N ASP A 74 -4.10 16.50 7.09
CA ASP A 74 -3.24 16.60 5.92
C ASP A 74 -1.78 16.14 6.14
N MET A 75 -1.53 15.34 7.18
CA MET A 75 -0.20 14.83 7.52
C MET A 75 -0.21 13.31 7.59
N PHE A 76 0.73 12.70 6.88
CA PHE A 76 0.86 11.26 6.74
C PHE A 76 2.30 10.81 6.96
N THR A 77 2.49 9.63 7.53
CA THR A 77 3.78 8.94 7.61
C THR A 77 3.92 7.97 6.45
N MET A 78 5.13 7.87 5.90
CA MET A 78 5.49 6.91 4.85
C MET A 78 6.79 6.22 5.24
N ASP A 79 6.69 4.97 5.65
CA ASP A 79 7.83 4.11 5.94
C ASP A 79 8.02 3.15 4.76
N LEU A 80 9.22 3.06 4.19
CA LEU A 80 9.51 2.21 3.04
C LEU A 80 10.72 1.30 3.31
N GLN A 81 10.72 0.17 2.61
CA GLN A 81 11.80 -0.80 2.62
C GLN A 81 12.19 -1.15 1.18
N TRP A 82 13.40 -1.69 1.02
CA TRP A 82 13.79 -2.36 -0.23
C TRP A 82 12.71 -3.37 -0.65
N PRO A 83 12.37 -3.50 -1.94
CA PRO A 83 13.04 -2.93 -3.11
C PRO A 83 12.50 -1.59 -3.60
N LEU A 84 11.59 -0.93 -2.87
CA LEU A 84 11.02 0.33 -3.33
C LEU A 84 12.01 1.49 -3.17
N SER A 85 12.10 2.32 -4.21
CA SER A 85 12.71 3.63 -4.09
C SER A 85 11.73 4.63 -3.44
N PRO A 86 12.23 5.72 -2.82
CA PRO A 86 11.39 6.80 -2.31
C PRO A 86 10.43 7.37 -3.37
N PHE A 87 10.86 7.47 -4.62
CA PHE A 87 10.02 7.95 -5.72
C PHE A 87 8.83 7.02 -6.01
N GLN A 88 9.08 5.71 -6.10
CA GLN A 88 8.02 4.72 -6.32
C GLN A 88 7.04 4.70 -5.14
N ALA A 89 7.56 4.64 -3.91
CA ALA A 89 6.76 4.67 -2.69
C ALA A 89 5.86 5.92 -2.64
N PHE A 90 6.43 7.09 -2.90
CA PHE A 90 5.69 8.35 -2.90
C PHE A 90 4.59 8.38 -3.99
N ALA A 91 4.90 7.93 -5.21
CA ALA A 91 3.91 7.86 -6.29
C ALA A 91 2.74 6.91 -5.95
N ILE A 92 3.01 5.78 -5.29
CA ILE A 92 1.97 4.85 -4.80
C ILE A 92 1.11 5.56 -3.76
N CYS A 93 1.71 6.22 -2.77
CA CYS A 93 0.97 6.95 -1.72
C CYS A 93 0.09 8.06 -2.32
N LEU A 94 0.59 8.83 -3.28
CA LEU A 94 -0.20 9.85 -3.98
C LEU A 94 -1.42 9.26 -4.70
N SER A 95 -1.31 8.07 -5.27
CA SER A 95 -2.45 7.39 -5.92
C SER A 95 -3.58 7.05 -4.94
N SER A 96 -3.27 6.91 -3.65
CA SER A 96 -4.25 6.72 -2.57
C SER A 96 -4.86 8.03 -2.06
N CYS A 97 -4.21 9.16 -2.31
CA CYS A 97 -4.68 10.47 -1.86
C CYS A 97 -5.79 11.04 -2.74
N ASP A 98 -5.95 10.53 -3.97
CA ASP A 98 -7.00 10.96 -4.87
C ASP A 98 -8.39 10.65 -4.30
N THR A 99 -9.27 11.63 -4.39
CA THR A 99 -10.64 11.52 -3.92
C THR A 99 -11.42 10.68 -4.93
N LYS A 100 -11.95 9.53 -4.49
CA LYS A 100 -12.99 8.85 -5.27
C LYS A 100 -14.14 9.85 -5.43
N LEU A 101 -14.44 10.23 -6.67
CA LEU A 101 -15.46 11.24 -7.04
C LEU A 101 -16.89 10.97 -6.52
N ALA A 102 -17.11 9.89 -5.78
CA ALA A 102 -18.43 9.45 -5.31
C ALA A 102 -18.41 8.84 -3.89
N CYS A 103 -17.44 9.22 -3.04
CA CYS A 103 -17.42 8.83 -1.63
C CYS A 103 -17.30 10.07 -0.74
N VAL A 104 -18.43 10.75 -0.56
CA VAL A 104 -18.73 11.61 0.59
C VAL A 104 -19.42 10.79 1.66
#